data_AF-A0A7G3AU69-F1
#
_entry.id   AF-A0A7G3AU69-F1
#
_cell.length_a   1.000
_cell.length_b   1.000
_cell.length_c   1.000
_cell.angle_alpha   90.00
_cell.angle_beta   90.00
_cell.angle_gamma   90.00
#
_symmetry.space_group_name_H-M   'P 1'
#
loop_
_entity.id
_entity.type
_entity.pdbx_description
1 polymer ?
#
loop_
_entity_poly.entity_id
_entity_poly.type
_entity_poly.pdbx_seq_one_letter_code
_entity_poly.pdbx_strand_id
1 'polypeptide(L)'
;TLLIFAKMKLIICSFFVFFCLSGTQAQKGYVTRAIMELALPCAHEVGLSRESLDFIESGNLPGLKGGFGCFADCIAKKLGIVGDDNSFSLEKYNERIGKIVQPDIFGQITEACVGLAGTENCKVAGSVLHCSITKIVDVFYE
;
A
#
# COMPACT_ATOMS: atom_id res chain seq x y z
N THR A 1 40.94 28.19 16.79
CA THR A 1 39.50 28.28 16.45
C THR A 1 39.14 27.71 15.08
N LEU A 2 40.03 27.72 14.06
CA LEU A 2 39.74 27.13 12.74
C LEU A 2 39.76 25.59 12.66
N LEU A 3 40.45 24.89 13.58
CA LEU A 3 40.60 23.42 13.55
C LEU A 3 39.40 22.64 14.15
N ILE A 4 38.48 23.32 14.84
CA ILE A 4 37.28 22.70 15.44
C ILE A 4 36.12 22.69 14.44
N PHE A 5 36.00 23.74 13.61
CA PHE A 5 34.94 23.87 12.59
C PHE A 5 35.06 22.85 11.45
N ALA A 6 36.28 22.42 11.11
CA ALA A 6 36.51 21.43 10.06
C ALA A 6 36.09 19.99 10.47
N LYS A 7 36.22 19.65 11.76
CA LYS A 7 35.82 18.34 12.30
C LYS A 7 34.30 18.17 12.43
N MET A 8 33.58 19.26 12.70
CA MET A 8 32.12 19.22 12.88
C MET A 8 31.35 19.05 11.57
N LYS A 9 31.93 19.49 10.45
CA LYS A 9 31.33 19.34 9.10
C LYS A 9 31.50 17.93 8.53
N LEU A 10 32.57 17.23 8.91
CA LEU A 10 32.84 15.85 8.46
C LEU A 10 31.95 14.81 9.17
N ILE A 11 31.56 15.07 10.43
CA ILE A 11 30.73 14.14 11.23
C ILE A 11 29.25 14.21 10.80
N ILE A 12 28.76 15.38 10.39
CA ILE A 12 27.35 15.57 9.95
C ILE A 12 27.09 14.85 8.62
N CYS A 13 28.07 14.82 7.70
CA CYS A 13 27.95 14.06 6.45
C CYS A 13 27.95 12.53 6.69
N SER A 14 28.64 12.03 7.73
CA SER A 14 28.67 10.60 8.03
C SER A 14 27.37 10.08 8.67
N PHE A 15 26.60 10.94 9.35
CA PHE A 15 25.31 10.56 9.94
C PHE A 15 24.17 10.53 8.91
N PHE A 16 24.18 11.44 7.94
CA PHE A 16 23.17 11.48 6.87
C PHE A 16 23.28 10.31 5.88
N VAL A 17 24.50 9.81 5.62
CA VAL A 17 24.69 8.64 4.74
C VAL A 17 24.21 7.34 5.39
N PHE A 18 24.25 7.23 6.72
CA PHE A 18 23.79 6.03 7.43
C PHE A 18 22.26 5.92 7.51
N PHE A 19 21.56 7.05 7.61
CA PHE A 19 20.09 7.07 7.72
C PHE A 19 19.39 6.73 6.39
N CYS A 20 20.04 7.00 5.25
CA CYS A 20 19.52 6.62 3.92
C CYS A 20 19.53 5.10 3.66
N LEU A 21 20.40 4.33 4.32
CA LEU A 21 20.53 2.88 4.13
C LEU A 21 19.57 2.04 4.99
N SER A 22 18.88 2.66 5.94
CA SER A 22 17.96 1.96 6.85
C SER A 22 16.53 1.84 6.29
N GLY A 23 16.18 2.63 5.27
CA GLY A 23 14.83 2.75 4.74
C GLY A 23 14.32 1.56 3.90
N THR A 24 15.17 0.61 3.50
CA THR A 24 14.80 -0.34 2.42
C THR A 24 14.48 -1.76 2.88
N GLN A 25 14.81 -2.16 4.12
CA GLN A 25 14.65 -3.56 4.55
C GLN A 25 13.33 -3.84 5.27
N ALA A 26 12.83 -2.90 6.07
CA ALA A 26 11.60 -3.08 6.84
C ALA A 26 10.32 -3.08 5.97
N GLN A 27 10.24 -2.19 4.97
CA GLN A 27 9.11 -2.15 4.04
C GLN A 27 9.06 -3.40 3.14
N LYS A 28 10.23 -3.88 2.67
CA LYS A 28 10.30 -5.07 1.81
C LYS A 28 9.74 -6.30 2.53
N GLY A 29 10.08 -6.50 3.81
CA GLY A 29 9.55 -7.61 4.62
C GLY A 29 8.04 -7.53 4.87
N TYR A 30 7.50 -6.32 5.11
CA TYR A 30 6.07 -6.12 5.32
C TYR A 30 5.24 -6.38 4.05
N VAL A 31 5.69 -5.84 2.91
CA VAL A 31 5.05 -6.03 1.60
C VAL A 31 5.10 -7.51 1.20
N THR A 32 6.23 -8.18 1.36
CA THR A 32 6.36 -9.62 1.04
C THR A 32 5.46 -10.49 1.92
N ARG A 33 5.31 -10.17 3.22
CA ARG A 33 4.36 -10.89 4.09
C ARG A 33 2.91 -10.63 3.72
N ALA A 34 2.53 -9.38 3.44
CA ALA A 34 1.18 -9.04 3.03
C ALA A 34 0.77 -9.74 1.72
N ILE A 35 1.71 -9.87 0.78
CA ILE A 35 1.52 -10.63 -0.47
C ILE A 35 1.28 -12.12 -0.17
N MET A 36 2.08 -12.74 0.69
CA MET A 36 1.96 -14.17 0.97
C MET A 36 0.73 -14.53 1.83
N GLU A 37 0.40 -13.71 2.84
CA GLU A 37 -0.65 -14.04 3.82
C GLU A 37 -2.05 -13.67 3.34
N LEU A 38 -2.19 -12.66 2.48
CA LEU A 38 -3.50 -12.12 2.07
C LEU A 38 -3.70 -12.19 0.56
N ALA A 39 -2.70 -11.83 -0.25
CA ALA A 39 -2.90 -11.74 -1.70
C ALA A 39 -3.07 -13.12 -2.35
N LEU A 40 -2.19 -14.09 -2.11
CA LEU A 40 -2.30 -15.41 -2.74
C LEU A 40 -3.63 -16.14 -2.41
N PRO A 41 -4.08 -16.22 -1.14
CA PRO A 41 -5.38 -16.81 -0.83
C PRO A 41 -6.53 -16.10 -1.53
N CYS A 42 -6.54 -14.76 -1.54
CA CYS A 42 -7.59 -14.00 -2.19
C CYS A 42 -7.60 -14.16 -3.71
N ALA A 43 -6.42 -14.24 -4.33
CA ALA A 43 -6.30 -14.50 -5.76
C ALA A 43 -6.90 -15.86 -6.14
N HIS A 44 -6.67 -16.88 -5.31
CA HIS A 44 -7.26 -18.20 -5.48
C HIS A 44 -8.78 -18.20 -5.23
N GLU A 45 -9.25 -17.57 -4.14
CA GLU A 45 -10.67 -17.48 -3.78
C GLU A 45 -11.52 -16.83 -4.88
N VAL A 46 -11.00 -15.80 -5.54
CA VAL A 46 -11.71 -15.09 -6.61
C VAL A 46 -11.44 -15.64 -8.01
N GLY A 47 -10.65 -16.72 -8.11
CA GLY A 47 -10.38 -17.42 -9.36
C GLY A 47 -9.56 -16.61 -10.37
N LEU A 48 -8.56 -15.84 -9.90
CA LEU A 48 -7.66 -15.13 -10.81
C LEU A 48 -6.88 -16.10 -11.71
N SER A 49 -6.64 -15.69 -12.95
CA SER A 49 -5.85 -16.47 -13.91
C SER A 49 -4.39 -16.57 -13.45
N ARG A 50 -3.66 -17.54 -14.02
CA ARG A 50 -2.24 -17.69 -13.75
C ARG A 50 -1.43 -16.45 -14.13
N GLU A 51 -1.79 -15.79 -15.24
CA GLU A 51 -1.18 -14.52 -15.65
C GLU A 51 -1.40 -13.42 -14.59
N SER A 52 -2.59 -13.35 -13.99
CA SER A 52 -2.88 -12.44 -12.89
C SER A 52 -2.05 -12.75 -11.63
N LEU A 53 -1.74 -14.02 -11.37
CA LEU A 53 -0.87 -14.42 -10.26
C LEU A 53 0.57 -13.91 -10.47
N ASP A 54 1.11 -13.99 -11.69
CA ASP A 54 2.45 -13.48 -12.00
C ASP A 54 2.56 -11.97 -11.71
N PHE A 55 1.51 -11.19 -11.98
CA PHE A 55 1.44 -9.77 -11.62
C PHE A 55 1.41 -9.54 -10.10
N ILE A 56 0.72 -10.39 -9.34
CA ILE A 56 0.67 -10.30 -7.87
C ILE A 56 2.03 -10.66 -7.26
N GLU A 57 2.65 -11.75 -7.72
CA GLU A 57 3.95 -12.22 -7.23
C GLU A 57 5.08 -11.23 -7.55
N SER A 58 5.01 -10.57 -8.70
CA SER A 58 5.95 -9.51 -9.10
C SER A 58 5.66 -8.15 -8.45
N GLY A 59 4.54 -8.01 -7.73
CA GLY A 59 4.11 -6.74 -7.13
C GLY A 59 3.58 -5.71 -8.12
N ASN A 60 3.38 -6.08 -9.40
CA ASN A 60 2.81 -5.24 -10.43
C ASN A 60 1.27 -5.26 -10.38
N LEU A 61 0.70 -4.78 -9.27
CA LEU A 61 -0.74 -4.67 -9.08
C LEU A 61 -1.47 -3.79 -10.13
N PRO A 62 -0.88 -2.69 -10.64
CA PRO A 62 -1.50 -1.93 -11.74
C PRO A 62 -1.68 -2.74 -13.03
N GLY A 63 -0.88 -3.79 -13.24
CA GLY A 63 -1.01 -4.71 -14.37
C GLY A 63 -2.25 -5.62 -14.30
N LEU A 64 -2.91 -5.71 -13.13
CA LEU A 64 -4.06 -6.57 -12.92
C LEU A 64 -5.34 -5.96 -13.53
N LYS A 65 -5.64 -6.31 -14.79
CA LYS A 65 -6.80 -5.75 -15.52
C LYS A 65 -8.14 -6.37 -15.15
N GLY A 66 -8.17 -7.69 -14.92
CA GLY A 66 -9.39 -8.45 -14.63
C GLY A 66 -9.42 -8.94 -13.19
N GLY A 67 -10.59 -8.85 -12.54
CA GLY A 67 -10.80 -9.40 -11.20
C GLY A 67 -10.19 -8.58 -10.04
N PHE A 68 -9.53 -7.46 -10.33
CA PHE A 68 -8.93 -6.59 -9.30
C PHE A 68 -9.90 -6.17 -8.21
N GLY A 69 -11.13 -5.79 -8.58
CA GLY A 69 -12.14 -5.39 -7.61
C GLY A 69 -12.47 -6.50 -6.61
N CYS A 70 -12.70 -7.73 -7.09
CA CYS A 70 -13.00 -8.87 -6.21
C CYS A 70 -11.80 -9.25 -5.35
N PHE A 71 -10.60 -9.24 -5.94
CA PHE A 71 -9.35 -9.47 -5.24
C PHE A 71 -9.13 -8.46 -4.11
N ALA A 72 -9.34 -7.18 -4.40
CA ALA A 72 -9.22 -6.07 -3.46
C ALA A 72 -10.27 -6.16 -2.34
N ASP A 73 -11.53 -6.47 -2.67
CA ASP A 73 -12.59 -6.69 -1.68
C ASP A 73 -12.29 -7.88 -0.77
N CYS A 74 -11.75 -8.98 -1.31
CA CYS A 74 -11.34 -10.13 -0.49
C CYS A 74 -10.29 -9.73 0.55
N ILE A 75 -9.25 -9.00 0.13
CA ILE A 75 -8.22 -8.51 1.06
C ILE A 75 -8.83 -7.57 2.09
N ALA A 76 -9.69 -6.65 1.64
CA ALA A 76 -10.37 -5.69 2.52
C ALA A 76 -11.25 -6.38 3.56
N LYS A 77 -11.93 -7.47 3.21
CA LYS A 77 -12.69 -8.31 4.15
C LYS A 77 -11.79 -8.97 5.19
N LYS A 78 -10.69 -9.60 4.76
CA LYS A 78 -9.72 -10.23 5.68
C LYS A 78 -9.05 -9.22 6.63
N LEU A 79 -8.94 -7.96 6.21
CA LEU A 79 -8.41 -6.87 7.03
C LEU A 79 -9.45 -6.17 7.91
N GLY A 80 -10.73 -6.52 7.78
CA GLY A 80 -11.86 -5.90 8.48
C GLY A 80 -12.21 -4.50 8.00
N ILE A 81 -11.70 -4.09 6.83
CA ILE A 81 -12.08 -2.84 6.16
C ILE A 81 -13.49 -2.96 5.57
N VAL A 82 -13.83 -4.16 5.07
CA VAL A 82 -15.19 -4.49 4.63
C VAL A 82 -15.78 -5.52 5.58
N GLY A 83 -16.94 -5.23 6.16
CA GLY A 83 -17.68 -6.14 7.02
C GLY A 83 -18.34 -7.29 6.24
N ASP A 84 -18.84 -8.30 6.97
CA ASP A 84 -19.57 -9.43 6.39
C ASP A 84 -20.88 -9.00 5.70
N ASP A 85 -21.43 -7.86 6.12
CA ASP A 85 -22.60 -7.19 5.54
C ASP A 85 -22.26 -6.29 4.35
N ASN A 86 -21.03 -6.36 3.84
CA ASN A 86 -20.48 -5.49 2.80
C ASN A 86 -20.42 -4.00 3.20
N SER A 87 -20.45 -3.66 4.49
CA SER A 87 -20.22 -2.28 4.94
C SER A 87 -18.74 -1.90 4.85
N PHE A 88 -18.45 -0.71 4.33
CA PHE A 88 -17.09 -0.16 4.29
C PHE A 88 -16.79 0.60 5.59
N SER A 89 -15.73 0.21 6.29
CA SER A 89 -15.24 0.86 7.50
C SER A 89 -14.15 1.88 7.20
N LEU A 90 -14.53 3.16 7.18
CA LEU A 90 -13.60 4.27 7.00
C LEU A 90 -12.53 4.30 8.10
N GLU A 91 -12.90 4.01 9.35
CA GLU A 91 -11.97 3.97 10.47
C GLU A 91 -10.87 2.93 10.25
N LYS A 92 -11.24 1.70 9.88
CA LYS A 92 -10.28 0.61 9.63
C LYS A 92 -9.43 0.89 8.39
N TYR A 93 -10.03 1.44 7.34
CA TYR A 93 -9.28 1.88 6.16
C TYR A 93 -8.21 2.90 6.53
N ASN A 94 -8.58 3.96 7.26
CA ASN A 94 -7.67 5.02 7.70
C ASN A 94 -6.55 4.47 8.60
N GLU A 95 -6.89 3.59 9.54
CA GLU A 95 -5.90 2.92 10.41
C GLU A 95 -4.85 2.13 9.61
N ARG A 96 -5.27 1.47 8.52
CA ARG A 96 -4.39 0.64 7.68
C ARG A 96 -3.53 1.50 6.76
N ILE A 97 -4.13 2.44 6.04
CA ILE A 97 -3.39 3.27 5.09
C ILE A 97 -2.40 4.20 5.80
N GLY A 98 -2.75 4.74 6.98
CA GLY A 98 -1.84 5.56 7.79
C GLY A 98 -0.62 4.81 8.36
N LYS A 99 -0.62 3.47 8.35
CA LYS A 99 0.56 2.65 8.68
C LYS A 99 1.49 2.44 7.49
N ILE A 100 1.01 2.68 6.28
CA ILE A 100 1.71 2.40 5.03
C ILE A 100 2.34 3.67 4.45
N VAL A 101 1.61 4.79 4.51
CA VAL A 101 2.01 6.05 3.88
C VAL A 101 2.26 7.16 4.90
N GLN A 102 3.04 8.16 4.49
CA GLN A 102 3.30 9.35 5.31
C GLN A 102 2.03 10.24 5.42
N PRO A 103 1.92 11.11 6.45
CA PRO A 103 0.71 11.90 6.70
C PRO A 103 0.24 12.79 5.54
N ASP A 104 1.17 13.32 4.75
CA ASP A 104 0.89 14.14 3.57
C ASP A 104 0.24 13.33 2.44
N ILE A 105 0.74 12.11 2.20
CA ILE A 105 0.17 11.17 1.22
C ILE A 105 -1.17 10.62 1.73
N PHE A 106 -1.27 10.36 3.04
CA PHE A 106 -2.49 9.90 3.69
C PHE A 106 -3.66 10.86 3.45
N GLY A 107 -3.44 12.17 3.65
CA GLY A 107 -4.45 13.19 3.41
C GLY A 107 -4.95 13.17 1.96
N GLN A 108 -4.03 13.14 1.00
CA GLN A 108 -4.36 13.11 -0.43
C GLN A 108 -5.16 11.87 -0.84
N ILE A 109 -4.78 10.70 -0.34
CA ILE A 109 -5.49 9.44 -0.63
C ILE A 109 -6.90 9.47 -0.03
N THR A 110 -7.02 9.83 1.25
CA THR A 110 -8.31 9.80 1.94
C THR A 110 -9.31 10.78 1.34
N GLU A 111 -8.87 11.97 0.98
CA GLU A 111 -9.68 12.98 0.30
C GLU A 111 -10.13 12.51 -1.09
N ALA A 112 -9.23 11.92 -1.88
CA ALA A 112 -9.51 11.57 -3.27
C ALA A 112 -10.26 10.23 -3.45
N CYS A 113 -10.02 9.26 -2.58
CA CYS A 113 -10.35 7.86 -2.87
C CYS A 113 -11.51 7.28 -2.04
N VAL A 114 -11.74 7.75 -0.81
CA VAL A 114 -12.73 7.13 0.10
C VAL A 114 -14.15 7.22 -0.45
N GLY A 115 -14.50 8.32 -1.11
CA GLY A 115 -15.82 8.52 -1.72
C GLY A 115 -16.15 7.57 -2.88
N LEU A 116 -15.19 6.75 -3.32
CA LEU A 116 -15.36 5.78 -4.39
C LEU A 116 -15.85 4.41 -3.88
N ALA A 117 -16.05 4.24 -2.58
CA ALA A 117 -16.57 2.99 -2.02
C ALA A 117 -17.89 2.61 -2.71
N GLY A 118 -17.93 1.43 -3.32
CA GLY A 118 -19.12 0.90 -3.97
C GLY A 118 -20.07 0.24 -2.98
N THR A 119 -21.25 -0.13 -3.46
CA THR A 119 -22.26 -0.87 -2.69
C THR A 119 -22.46 -2.31 -3.19
N GLU A 120 -21.81 -2.66 -4.30
CA GLU A 120 -21.89 -3.98 -4.92
C GLU A 120 -20.69 -4.83 -4.52
N ASN A 121 -20.89 -6.16 -4.47
CA ASN A 121 -19.79 -7.12 -4.32
C ASN A 121 -18.67 -6.83 -5.33
N CYS A 122 -17.41 -6.94 -4.90
CA CYS A 122 -16.20 -6.63 -5.68
C CYS A 122 -15.95 -5.14 -5.94
N LYS A 123 -16.84 -4.25 -5.49
CA LYS A 123 -16.68 -2.80 -5.64
C LYS A 123 -16.66 -2.07 -4.31
N VAL A 124 -16.90 -2.75 -3.18
CA VAL A 124 -17.03 -2.11 -1.86
C VAL A 124 -15.74 -1.38 -1.50
N ALA A 125 -14.61 -2.06 -1.62
CA ALA A 125 -13.28 -1.51 -1.44
C ALA A 125 -12.49 -1.45 -2.75
N GLY A 126 -12.88 -2.20 -3.79
CA GLY A 126 -12.16 -2.29 -5.07
C GLY A 126 -11.80 -0.94 -5.68
N SER A 127 -12.76 -0.03 -5.81
CA SER A 127 -12.54 1.31 -6.39
C SER A 127 -11.65 2.19 -5.50
N VAL A 128 -11.85 2.13 -4.18
CA VAL A 128 -11.06 2.88 -3.20
C VAL A 128 -9.60 2.42 -3.24
N LEU A 129 -9.36 1.11 -3.24
CA LEU A 129 -8.02 0.53 -3.25
C LEU A 129 -7.32 0.75 -4.59
N HIS A 130 -8.03 0.68 -5.71
CA HIS A 130 -7.48 1.03 -7.02
C HIS A 130 -6.97 2.48 -7.02
N CYS A 131 -7.83 3.42 -6.61
CA CYS A 131 -7.46 4.83 -6.50
C CYS A 131 -6.27 5.04 -5.54
N SER A 132 -6.27 4.36 -4.40
CA SER A 132 -5.20 4.47 -3.40
C SER A 132 -3.85 4.02 -3.97
N ILE A 133 -3.81 2.87 -4.64
CA ILE A 133 -2.58 2.34 -5.24
C ILE A 133 -2.09 3.27 -6.35
N THR A 134 -2.97 3.75 -7.22
CA THR A 134 -2.60 4.72 -8.27
C THR A 134 -1.98 5.97 -7.66
N LYS A 135 -2.59 6.55 -6.62
CA LYS A 135 -2.05 7.74 -5.94
C LYS A 135 -0.71 7.49 -5.26
N ILE A 136 -0.55 6.33 -4.62
CA ILE A 136 0.74 5.94 -4.02
C ILE A 136 1.82 5.82 -5.10
N VAL A 137 1.51 5.19 -6.22
CA VAL A 137 2.42 5.04 -7.35
C VAL A 137 2.77 6.39 -7.94
N ASP A 138 1.78 7.26 -8.23
CA ASP A 138 2.02 8.60 -8.76
C ASP A 138 3.04 9.36 -7.88
N VAL A 139 2.86 9.35 -6.55
CA VAL A 139 3.76 10.03 -5.63
C VAL A 139 5.17 9.42 -5.58
N PHE A 140 5.33 8.11 -5.80
CA PHE A 140 6.65 7.47 -5.78
C PHE A 140 7.42 7.61 -7.11
N TYR A 141 6.73 7.91 -8.20
CA TYR A 141 7.32 8.01 -9.54
C TYR A 141 7.30 9.45 -10.11
N GLU A 142 6.76 10.42 -9.39
CA GLU A 142 7.02 11.87 -9.55
C GLU A 142 8.34 12.31 -8.89
#